data_AF-A0A7K6GU65-F1
#
_entry.id   AF-A0A7K6GU65-F1
#
_cell.length_a   1.000
_cell.length_b   1.000
_cell.length_c   1.000
_cell.angle_alpha   90.00
_cell.angle_beta   90.00
_cell.angle_gamma   90.00
#
_symmetry.space_group_name_H-M   'P 1'
#
loop_
_entity.id
_entity.type
_entity.pdbx_description
1 polymer ?
#
loop_
_entity_poly.entity_id
_entity_poly.type
_entity_poly.pdbx_seq_one_letter_code
_entity_poly.pdbx_strand_id
1 'polypeptide(L)'
;PAVPQELRSGRFWRGVLAEAVATLIFVGVVLGASAGPAPLAPALAGGLAAGGLVCTLGGPQANPALTLALLCTRKLSALRGVLVVLAQCAGATLASAAPRAPLPAGANLVTRVSVTGTAGTALVWEIFATFQLALAAFATAESAAPLAGLALGSAVTAGALAA
;
A
#
# COMPACT_ATOMS: atom_id res chain seq x y z
N PRO A 1 20.35 -6.49 -17.36
CA PRO A 1 19.86 -6.02 -18.68
C PRO A 1 20.22 -4.53 -18.83
N ALA A 2 20.55 -4.06 -20.04
CA ALA A 2 20.87 -2.65 -20.26
C ALA A 2 19.61 -1.78 -20.09
N VAL A 3 19.71 -0.70 -19.33
CA VAL A 3 18.62 0.22 -18.96
C VAL A 3 17.67 0.61 -20.11
N PRO A 4 18.12 0.85 -21.35
CA PRO A 4 17.23 1.24 -22.46
C PRO A 4 16.26 0.13 -22.91
N GLN A 5 16.60 -1.15 -22.69
CA GLN A 5 15.74 -2.28 -23.09
C GLN A 5 14.59 -2.54 -22.10
N GLU A 6 14.80 -2.29 -20.80
CA GLU A 6 13.71 -2.45 -19.80
C GLU A 6 12.59 -1.44 -20.04
N LEU A 7 12.94 -0.18 -20.34
CA LEU A 7 12.00 0.91 -20.60
C LEU A 7 11.16 0.71 -21.86
N ARG A 8 11.66 -0.02 -22.85
CA ARG A 8 10.92 -0.36 -24.08
C ARG A 8 10.00 -1.55 -23.94
N SER A 9 10.05 -2.28 -22.82
CA SER A 9 9.23 -3.48 -22.66
C SER A 9 7.80 -3.13 -22.22
N GLY A 10 6.80 -3.62 -22.96
CA GLY A 10 5.39 -3.42 -22.59
C GLY A 10 5.04 -4.05 -21.23
N ARG A 11 5.74 -5.12 -20.84
CA ARG A 11 5.59 -5.76 -19.52
C ARG A 11 6.02 -4.85 -18.37
N PHE A 12 7.06 -4.04 -18.57
CA PHE A 12 7.50 -3.05 -17.59
C PHE A 12 6.40 -2.01 -17.31
N TRP A 13 5.88 -1.38 -18.37
CA TRP A 13 4.82 -0.37 -18.26
C TRP A 13 3.51 -0.93 -17.72
N ARG A 14 3.14 -2.17 -18.09
CA ARG A 14 2.00 -2.85 -17.49
C ARG A 14 2.17 -3.06 -15.99
N GLY A 15 3.39 -3.37 -15.53
CA GLY A 15 3.71 -3.46 -14.10
C GLY A 15 3.60 -2.12 -13.39
N VAL A 16 4.14 -1.05 -13.97
CA VAL A 16 4.05 0.31 -13.39
C VAL A 16 2.59 0.79 -13.31
N LEU A 17 1.80 0.54 -14.37
CA LEU A 17 0.37 0.87 -14.37
C LEU A 17 -0.41 0.04 -13.34
N ALA A 18 -0.07 -1.25 -13.18
CA ALA A 18 -0.68 -2.10 -12.16
C ALA A 18 -0.44 -1.55 -10.75
N GLU A 19 0.76 -1.03 -10.46
CA GLU A 19 1.07 -0.37 -9.18
C GLU A 19 0.26 0.91 -8.96
N ALA A 20 0.09 1.73 -10.00
CA ALA A 20 -0.76 2.93 -9.92
C ALA A 20 -2.23 2.57 -9.65
N VAL A 21 -2.78 1.60 -10.40
CA VAL A 21 -4.18 1.16 -10.25
C VAL A 21 -4.39 0.49 -8.90
N ALA A 22 -3.48 -0.36 -8.45
CA ALA A 22 -3.55 -1.01 -7.15
C ALA A 22 -3.56 0.02 -6.01
N THR A 23 -2.68 1.02 -6.08
CA THR A 23 -2.62 2.08 -5.07
C THR A 23 -3.87 2.95 -5.09
N LEU A 24 -4.41 3.24 -6.28
CA LEU A 24 -5.67 3.98 -6.43
C LEU A 24 -6.84 3.23 -5.78
N ILE A 25 -6.97 1.92 -6.03
CA ILE A 25 -8.02 1.08 -5.43
C ILE A 25 -7.81 1.00 -3.92
N PHE A 26 -6.60 0.70 -3.46
CA PHE A 26 -6.27 0.56 -2.05
C PHE A 26 -6.60 1.83 -1.25
N VAL A 27 -6.09 2.98 -1.69
CA VAL A 27 -6.31 4.26 -1.02
C VAL A 27 -7.79 4.66 -1.10
N GLY A 28 -8.45 4.44 -2.25
CA GLY A 28 -9.87 4.73 -2.40
C GLY A 28 -10.74 3.94 -1.41
N VAL A 29 -10.47 2.64 -1.24
CA VAL A 29 -11.18 1.77 -0.29
C VAL A 29 -10.93 2.20 1.15
N VAL A 30 -9.68 2.47 1.53
CA VAL A 30 -9.32 2.91 2.90
C VAL A 30 -9.96 4.25 3.23
N LEU A 31 -9.90 5.23 2.32
CA LEU A 31 -10.52 6.54 2.52
C LEU A 31 -12.05 6.44 2.61
N GLY A 32 -12.68 5.62 1.76
CA GLY A 32 -14.12 5.39 1.81
C GLY A 32 -14.57 4.77 3.13
N ALA A 33 -13.82 3.80 3.64
CA ALA A 33 -14.10 3.16 4.94
C ALA A 33 -13.79 4.07 6.14
N SER A 34 -12.87 5.05 5.97
CA SER A 34 -12.51 6.03 7.00
C SER A 34 -13.55 7.15 7.18
N ALA A 35 -14.63 7.18 6.39
CA ALA A 35 -15.71 8.15 6.56
C ALA A 35 -16.56 7.89 7.82
N GLY A 36 -16.51 6.67 8.37
CA GLY A 36 -17.17 6.30 9.62
C GLY A 36 -16.28 6.53 10.86
N PRO A 37 -16.86 6.59 12.07
CA PRO A 37 -16.14 6.91 13.30
C PRO A 37 -15.30 5.76 13.87
N ALA A 38 -15.41 4.54 13.34
CA ALA A 38 -14.80 3.35 13.93
C ALA A 38 -13.48 2.98 13.24
N PRO A 39 -12.36 2.77 13.97
CA PRO A 39 -11.05 2.45 13.41
C PRO A 39 -10.98 1.04 12.79
N LEU A 40 -11.88 0.14 13.18
CA LEU A 40 -11.95 -1.22 12.66
C LEU A 40 -12.30 -1.26 11.16
N ALA A 41 -13.18 -0.36 10.70
CA ALA A 41 -13.64 -0.35 9.31
C ALA A 41 -12.50 -0.09 8.31
N PRO A 42 -11.69 0.98 8.43
CA PRO A 42 -10.57 1.21 7.51
C PRO A 42 -9.46 0.16 7.65
N ALA A 43 -9.22 -0.40 8.84
CA ALA A 43 -8.25 -1.48 9.02
C ALA A 43 -8.63 -2.75 8.26
N LEU A 44 -9.88 -3.21 8.39
CA LEU A 44 -10.39 -4.37 7.66
C LEU A 44 -10.49 -4.10 6.17
N ALA A 45 -10.98 -2.93 5.78
CA ALA A 45 -11.09 -2.55 4.36
C ALA A 45 -9.72 -2.50 3.68
N GLY A 46 -8.72 -1.92 4.35
CA GLY A 46 -7.33 -1.90 3.87
C GLY A 46 -6.74 -3.31 3.76
N GLY A 47 -6.93 -4.15 4.77
CA GLY A 47 -6.46 -5.54 4.73
C GLY A 47 -7.09 -6.39 3.63
N LEU A 48 -8.42 -6.33 3.50
CA LEU A 48 -9.15 -7.04 2.44
C LEU A 48 -8.75 -6.53 1.04
N ALA A 49 -8.59 -5.21 0.89
CA ALA A 49 -8.11 -4.62 -0.36
C ALA A 49 -6.69 -5.10 -0.69
N ALA A 50 -5.76 -5.03 0.26
CA ALA A 50 -4.38 -5.49 0.07
C ALA A 50 -4.33 -6.97 -0.34
N GLY A 51 -5.06 -7.84 0.37
CA GLY A 51 -5.12 -9.26 0.03
C GLY A 51 -5.79 -9.55 -1.31
N GLY A 52 -6.88 -8.86 -1.63
CA GLY A 52 -7.57 -8.97 -2.91
C GLY A 52 -6.73 -8.50 -4.10
N LEU A 53 -5.95 -7.42 -3.92
CA LEU A 53 -5.03 -6.92 -4.94
C LEU A 53 -3.90 -7.91 -5.24
N VAL A 54 -3.44 -8.67 -4.24
CA VAL A 54 -2.46 -9.75 -4.45
C VAL A 54 -3.03 -10.83 -5.36
N CYS A 55 -4.27 -11.25 -5.13
CA CYS A 55 -4.94 -12.27 -5.94
C CYS A 55 -5.30 -11.81 -7.35
N THR A 56 -5.62 -10.53 -7.54
CA THR A 56 -6.18 -10.02 -8.80
C THR A 56 -5.13 -9.40 -9.73
N LEU A 57 -4.16 -8.68 -9.18
CA LEU A 57 -3.13 -7.95 -9.94
C LEU A 57 -1.75 -8.58 -9.82
N GLY A 58 -1.62 -9.72 -9.15
CA GLY A 58 -0.37 -10.48 -9.05
C GLY A 58 0.62 -9.92 -8.02
N GLY A 59 0.11 -9.41 -6.89
CA GLY A 59 0.94 -8.91 -5.80
C GLY A 59 1.62 -7.55 -6.05
N PRO A 60 0.87 -6.51 -6.44
CA PRO A 60 1.44 -5.16 -6.49
C PRO A 60 1.88 -4.74 -5.08
N GLN A 61 2.96 -3.98 -4.98
CA GLN A 61 3.44 -3.50 -3.70
C GLN A 61 2.45 -2.48 -3.11
N ALA A 62 1.91 -1.58 -3.95
CA ALA A 62 0.98 -0.51 -3.57
C ALA A 62 1.40 0.29 -2.31
N ASN A 63 2.70 0.28 -1.99
CA ASN A 63 3.27 0.80 -0.76
C ASN A 63 4.74 1.19 -1.04
N PRO A 64 5.06 2.50 -0.99
CA PRO A 64 6.41 2.98 -1.26
C PRO A 64 7.46 2.38 -0.33
N ALA A 65 7.14 2.13 0.94
CA ALA A 65 8.06 1.54 1.90
C ALA A 65 8.40 0.09 1.53
N LEU A 66 7.44 -0.68 1.02
CA LEU A 66 7.67 -2.04 0.55
C LEU A 66 8.51 -2.05 -0.73
N THR A 67 8.25 -1.14 -1.67
CA THR A 67 9.08 -0.97 -2.87
C THR A 67 10.51 -0.57 -2.52
N LEU A 68 10.69 0.33 -1.54
CA LEU A 68 12.01 0.69 -1.02
C LEU A 68 12.71 -0.50 -0.34
N ALA A 69 11.99 -1.33 0.42
CA ALA A 69 12.57 -2.56 0.98
C ALA A 69 13.07 -3.52 -0.11
N LEU A 70 12.35 -3.64 -1.23
CA LEU A 70 12.78 -4.43 -2.38
C LEU A 70 14.02 -3.83 -3.09
N LEU A 71 14.13 -2.49 -3.12
CA LEU A 71 15.33 -1.81 -3.62
C LEU A 71 16.54 -2.05 -2.71
N CYS A 72 16.37 -1.91 -1.39
CA CYS A 72 17.43 -2.15 -0.40
C CYS A 72 17.94 -3.59 -0.42
N THR A 73 17.03 -4.55 -0.67
CA THR A 73 17.38 -5.98 -0.80
C THR A 73 17.86 -6.37 -2.20
N ARG A 74 18.03 -5.40 -3.11
CA ARG A 74 18.46 -5.58 -4.51
C ARG A 74 17.59 -6.55 -5.32
N LYS A 75 16.33 -6.76 -4.90
CA LYS A 75 15.34 -7.56 -5.64
C LYS A 75 14.66 -6.79 -6.77
N LEU A 76 14.88 -5.47 -6.84
CA LEU A 76 14.25 -4.58 -7.82
C LEU A 76 15.30 -3.58 -8.36
N SER A 77 15.26 -3.28 -9.66
CA SER A 77 16.19 -2.32 -10.28
C SER A 77 15.90 -0.89 -9.84
N ALA A 78 16.93 -0.07 -9.60
CA ALA A 78 16.77 1.31 -9.09
C ALA A 78 15.78 2.14 -9.93
N LEU A 79 15.89 2.07 -11.26
CA LEU A 79 15.01 2.79 -12.16
C LEU A 79 13.55 2.33 -12.06
N ARG A 80 13.31 1.01 -12.01
CA ARG A 80 11.97 0.47 -11.84
C ARG A 80 11.38 0.90 -10.50
N GLY A 81 12.19 0.91 -9.44
CA GLY A 81 11.71 1.27 -8.10
C GLY A 81 11.28 2.73 -8.03
N VAL A 82 12.06 3.65 -8.62
CA VAL A 82 11.68 5.06 -8.71
C VAL A 82 10.37 5.24 -9.47
N LEU A 83 10.23 4.60 -10.64
CA LEU A 83 9.01 4.73 -11.45
C LEU A 83 7.78 4.12 -10.77
N VAL A 84 7.95 2.99 -10.07
CA VAL A 84 6.89 2.38 -9.27
C VAL A 84 6.47 3.27 -8.10
N VAL A 85 7.42 3.86 -7.36
CA VAL A 85 7.10 4.80 -6.27
C VAL A 85 6.33 6.00 -6.80
N LEU A 86 6.76 6.58 -7.93
CA LEU A 86 6.02 7.69 -8.57
C LEU A 86 4.60 7.27 -8.98
N ALA A 87 4.44 6.06 -9.54
CA ALA A 87 3.14 5.53 -9.92
C ALA A 87 2.22 5.31 -8.72
N GLN A 88 2.75 4.80 -7.61
CA GLN A 88 2.00 4.64 -6.35
C GLN A 88 1.57 6.01 -5.80
N CYS A 89 2.47 6.99 -5.74
CA CYS A 89 2.12 8.35 -5.30
C CYS A 89 1.05 9.00 -6.21
N ALA A 90 1.14 8.80 -7.53
CA ALA A 90 0.13 9.28 -8.46
C ALA A 90 -1.23 8.62 -8.22
N GLY A 91 -1.27 7.29 -8.05
CA GLY A 91 -2.49 6.55 -7.74
C GLY A 91 -3.14 7.00 -6.43
N ALA A 92 -2.34 7.19 -5.38
CA ALA A 92 -2.82 7.71 -4.09
C ALA A 92 -3.38 9.14 -4.20
N THR A 93 -2.70 10.02 -4.94
CA THR A 93 -3.15 11.39 -5.17
C THR A 93 -4.48 11.42 -5.92
N LEU A 94 -4.60 10.62 -6.99
CA LEU A 94 -5.85 10.50 -7.75
C LEU A 94 -7.00 9.95 -6.90
N ALA A 95 -6.74 8.93 -6.08
CA ALA A 95 -7.74 8.40 -5.15
C ALA A 95 -8.18 9.45 -4.11
N SER A 96 -7.24 10.25 -3.61
CA SER A 96 -7.55 11.34 -2.69
C SER A 96 -8.34 12.47 -3.38
N ALA A 97 -8.12 12.73 -4.67
CA ALA A 97 -8.81 13.77 -5.42
C ALA A 97 -10.19 13.32 -5.95
N ALA A 98 -10.49 12.02 -5.94
CA ALA A 98 -11.74 11.49 -6.44
C ALA A 98 -12.94 12.06 -5.66
N PRO A 99 -14.07 12.39 -6.34
CA PRO A 99 -15.26 12.89 -5.66
C PRO A 99 -15.80 11.82 -4.71
N ARG A 100 -15.84 12.13 -3.42
CA ARG A 100 -16.33 11.22 -2.37
C ARG A 100 -17.78 11.52 -2.05
N ALA A 101 -18.48 10.53 -1.50
CA ALA A 101 -19.75 10.73 -0.81
C ALA A 101 -19.64 11.92 0.17
N PRO A 102 -20.72 12.67 0.45
CA PRO A 102 -20.65 13.88 1.26
C PRO A 102 -20.06 13.56 2.63
N LEU A 103 -18.79 13.89 2.78
CA LEU A 103 -18.11 13.92 4.06
C LEU A 103 -18.73 15.05 4.89
N PRO A 104 -18.88 14.88 6.22
CA PRO A 104 -19.29 15.98 7.08
C PRO A 104 -18.41 17.21 6.81
N ALA A 105 -19.00 18.40 6.75
CA ALA A 105 -18.26 19.63 6.47
C ALA A 105 -17.04 19.75 7.41
N GLY A 106 -15.83 19.81 6.85
CA GLY A 106 -14.58 19.90 7.60
C GLY A 106 -13.84 18.57 7.86
N ALA A 107 -14.39 17.42 7.47
CA ALA A 107 -13.72 16.13 7.60
C ALA A 107 -12.53 16.02 6.61
N ASN A 108 -11.33 16.11 7.16
CA ASN A 108 -10.07 15.84 6.45
C ASN A 108 -9.60 14.43 6.82
N LEU A 109 -9.67 13.50 5.86
CA LEU A 109 -9.19 12.13 5.99
C LEU A 109 -7.67 12.09 5.79
N VAL A 110 -6.95 12.67 6.74
CA VAL A 110 -5.48 12.69 6.78
C VAL A 110 -5.05 11.87 7.98
N THR A 111 -4.01 11.04 7.82
CA THR A 111 -3.39 10.34 8.95
C THR A 111 -2.92 11.36 9.98
N ARG A 112 -3.37 11.19 11.23
CA ARG A 112 -3.05 12.09 12.34
C ARG A 112 -2.50 11.27 13.50
N VAL A 113 -1.52 11.84 14.19
CA VAL A 113 -1.07 11.30 15.48
C VAL A 113 -2.23 11.37 16.46
N SER A 114 -2.45 10.28 17.20
CA SER A 114 -3.46 10.24 18.26
C SER A 114 -3.26 11.38 19.25
N VAL A 115 -4.36 11.97 19.72
CA VAL A 115 -4.38 13.12 20.65
C VAL A 115 -3.65 12.82 21.97
N THR A 116 -3.51 11.54 22.31
CA THR A 116 -2.86 11.05 23.54
C THR A 116 -1.41 10.60 23.35
N GLY A 117 -0.90 10.53 22.11
CA GLY A 117 0.42 9.99 21.79
C GLY A 117 1.44 11.06 21.40
N THR A 118 2.73 10.75 21.58
CA THR A 118 3.80 11.57 21.02
C THR A 118 4.09 11.16 19.57
N ALA A 119 4.67 12.07 18.78
CA ALA A 119 5.13 11.73 17.43
C ALA A 119 6.13 10.56 17.42
N GLY A 120 6.99 10.46 18.45
CA GLY A 120 7.94 9.36 18.60
C GLY A 120 7.26 8.01 18.81
N THR A 121 6.22 7.95 19.66
CA THR A 121 5.46 6.71 19.87
C THR A 121 4.71 6.27 18.62
N ALA A 122 4.12 7.21 17.88
CA ALA A 122 3.46 6.91 16.61
C ALA A 122 4.46 6.38 15.56
N LEU A 123 5.64 7.00 15.47
CA LEU A 123 6.70 6.55 14.57
C LEU A 123 7.15 5.12 14.87
N VAL A 124 7.30 4.75 16.15
CA VAL A 124 7.69 3.39 16.54
C VAL A 124 6.65 2.35 16.10
N TRP A 125 5.36 2.65 16.29
CA TRP A 125 4.29 1.77 15.84
C TRP A 125 4.23 1.64 14.32
N GLU A 126 4.42 2.74 13.59
CA GLU A 126 4.48 2.72 12.12
C GLU A 126 5.68 1.92 11.59
N ILE A 127 6.86 2.03 12.24
CA ILE A 127 8.03 1.21 11.91
C ILE A 127 7.71 -0.27 12.13
N PHE A 128 7.12 -0.62 13.28
CA PHE A 128 6.79 -2.01 13.59
C PHE A 128 5.74 -2.58 12.63
N ALA A 129 4.68 -1.82 12.33
CA ALA A 129 3.65 -2.17 11.37
C ALA A 129 4.21 -2.35 9.96
N THR A 130 5.12 -1.48 9.53
CA THR A 130 5.75 -1.62 8.20
C THR A 130 6.74 -2.79 8.16
N PHE A 131 7.47 -3.03 9.24
CA PHE A 131 8.41 -4.13 9.34
C PHE A 131 7.72 -5.49 9.25
N GLN A 132 6.63 -5.71 10.01
CA GLN A 132 5.89 -6.97 9.94
C GLN A 132 5.24 -7.18 8.55
N LEU A 133 4.78 -6.12 7.89
CA LEU A 133 4.27 -6.20 6.52
C LEU A 133 5.36 -6.61 5.54
N ALA A 134 6.55 -6.03 5.66
CA ALA A 134 7.70 -6.39 4.84
C ALA A 134 8.11 -7.86 5.06
N LEU A 135 8.15 -8.31 6.32
CA LEU A 135 8.41 -9.72 6.64
C LEU A 135 7.38 -10.65 6.01
N ALA A 136 6.09 -10.34 6.13
CA ALA A 136 5.02 -11.11 5.51
C ALA A 136 5.20 -11.17 3.98
N ALA A 137 5.50 -10.03 3.34
CA ALA A 137 5.75 -9.96 1.90
C ALA A 137 6.94 -10.83 1.46
N PHE A 138 8.04 -10.81 2.21
CA PHE A 138 9.20 -11.64 1.91
C PHE A 138 8.92 -13.13 2.18
N ALA A 139 8.20 -13.46 3.25
CA ALA A 139 7.87 -14.83 3.61
C ALA A 139 6.92 -15.48 2.61
N THR A 140 5.99 -14.72 2.03
CA THR A 140 5.00 -15.25 1.10
C THR A 140 5.34 -15.01 -0.38
N ALA A 141 6.56 -14.58 -0.70
CA ALA A 141 6.95 -14.24 -2.07
C ALA A 141 6.78 -15.40 -3.06
N GLU A 142 7.00 -16.65 -2.62
CA GLU A 142 6.86 -17.87 -3.42
C GLU A 142 5.55 -18.64 -3.11
N SER A 143 4.68 -18.08 -2.28
CA SER A 143 3.43 -18.72 -1.91
C SER A 143 2.36 -18.52 -2.98
N ALA A 144 1.37 -19.42 -3.01
CA ALA A 144 0.20 -19.25 -3.86
C ALA A 144 -0.53 -17.94 -3.53
N ALA A 145 -1.05 -17.27 -4.56
CA ALA A 145 -1.66 -15.93 -4.42
C ALA A 145 -2.72 -15.81 -3.30
N PRO A 146 -3.62 -16.80 -3.06
CA PRO A 146 -4.57 -16.71 -1.95
C PRO A 146 -3.90 -16.69 -0.57
N LEU A 147 -2.86 -17.50 -0.37
CA LEU A 147 -2.13 -17.56 0.90
C LEU A 147 -1.30 -16.28 1.11
N ALA A 148 -0.62 -15.82 0.06
CA ALA A 148 0.12 -14.56 0.09
C ALA A 148 -0.80 -13.37 0.34
N GLY A 149 -1.96 -13.33 -0.32
CA GLY A 149 -2.97 -12.29 -0.15
C GLY A 149 -3.54 -12.28 1.26
N LEU A 150 -3.87 -13.44 1.84
CA LEU A 150 -4.34 -13.52 3.22
C LEU A 150 -3.28 -13.06 4.23
N ALA A 151 -2.02 -13.45 4.05
CA ALA A 151 -0.93 -13.05 4.93
C ALA A 151 -0.63 -11.54 4.84
N LEU A 152 -0.60 -10.99 3.63
CA LEU A 152 -0.40 -9.55 3.42
C LEU A 152 -1.59 -8.74 3.91
N GLY A 153 -2.81 -9.18 3.63
CA GLY A 153 -4.02 -8.53 4.10
C GLY A 153 -4.16 -8.56 5.62
N SER A 154 -3.81 -9.67 6.27
CA SER A 154 -3.81 -9.76 7.74
C SER A 154 -2.72 -8.88 8.35
N ALA A 155 -1.53 -8.81 7.73
CA ALA A 155 -0.46 -7.91 8.15
C ALA A 155 -0.88 -6.43 8.06
N VAL A 156 -1.54 -6.01 6.96
CA VAL A 156 -2.08 -4.65 6.83
C VAL A 156 -3.15 -4.37 7.88
N THR A 157 -4.06 -5.31 8.11
CA THR A 157 -5.12 -5.17 9.13
C THR A 157 -4.51 -5.02 10.52
N ALA A 158 -3.55 -5.89 10.88
CA ALA A 158 -2.90 -5.88 12.19
C ALA A 158 -2.12 -4.58 12.41
N GLY A 159 -1.38 -4.11 11.40
CA GLY A 159 -0.67 -2.83 11.46
C GLY A 159 -1.61 -1.65 11.67
N ALA A 160 -2.72 -1.60 10.93
CA ALA A 160 -3.70 -0.52 11.04
C ALA A 160 -4.48 -0.52 12.37
N LEU A 161 -4.59 -1.66 13.05
CA LEU A 161 -5.19 -1.75 14.39
C LEU A 161 -4.22 -1.40 15.52
N ALA A 162 -2.91 -1.46 15.26
CA ALA A 162 -1.87 -1.19 16.23
C ALA A 162 -1.42 0.29 16.26
N ALA A 163 -1.65 1.02 15.16
CA ALA A 163 -1.38 2.45 15.01
C ALA A 163 -2.55 3.32 15.50
#